data_AF-A0A2N1ALF9-F1
#
_entry.id   AF-A0A2N1ALF9-F1
#
_cell.length_a   1.000
_cell.length_b   1.000
_cell.length_c   1.000
_cell.angle_alpha   90.00
_cell.angle_beta   90.00
_cell.angle_gamma   90.00
#
_symmetry.space_group_name_H-M   'P 1'
#
loop_
_entity.id
_entity.type
_entity.pdbx_description
1 polymer ?
#
loop_
_entity_poly.entity_id
_entity_poly.type
_entity_poly.pdbx_seq_one_letter_code
_entity_poly.pdbx_strand_id
1 'polypeptide(L)'
;MTTLQSPQKALNATNYEGVFIGWYQPWMATSDSTVKLQHIWFDALNDAMRHEIEFLSTITASYSKLTSCMLGLEGVQTPFSIMSCYHDMASDMTEGTLKRMQKVAELSEDLKERLWCEI
;
A
#
# COMPACT_ATOMS: atom_id res chain seq x y z
N MET A 1 -21.57 29.00 67.75
CA MET A 1 -22.37 29.24 66.53
C MET A 1 -21.41 29.86 65.52
N THR A 2 -21.15 29.31 64.33
CA THR A 2 -21.96 28.40 63.53
C THR A 2 -21.00 27.63 62.61
N THR A 3 -21.30 26.34 62.48
CA THR A 3 -20.67 25.34 61.61
C THR A 3 -20.76 25.70 60.13
N LEU A 4 -19.65 25.60 59.39
CA LEU A 4 -19.66 25.33 57.95
C LEU A 4 -18.37 24.59 57.57
N GLN A 5 -18.28 23.32 57.98
CA GLN A 5 -17.35 22.38 57.38
C GLN A 5 -18.10 21.67 56.25
N SER A 6 -17.96 22.20 55.04
CA SER A 6 -18.38 21.51 53.82
C SER A 6 -17.46 20.31 53.62
N PRO A 7 -17.97 19.07 53.43
CA PRO A 7 -17.13 17.92 53.12
C PRO A 7 -16.75 17.98 51.64
N GLN A 8 -15.86 18.90 51.27
CA GLN A 8 -15.34 18.95 49.91
C GLN A 8 -14.29 17.85 49.71
N LYS A 9 -14.76 16.76 49.11
CA LYS A 9 -14.17 16.27 47.85
C LYS A 9 -12.74 15.72 47.94
N ALA A 10 -12.39 15.02 49.02
CA ALA A 10 -11.22 14.13 49.05
C ALA A 10 -11.54 12.69 48.59
N LEU A 11 -12.82 12.33 48.50
CA LEU A 11 -13.25 11.15 47.74
C LEU A 11 -13.21 11.55 46.27
N ASN A 12 -12.22 11.07 45.52
CA ASN A 12 -12.34 10.58 44.14
C ASN A 12 -11.04 10.76 43.33
N ALA A 13 -10.11 11.65 43.69
CA ALA A 13 -8.92 11.88 42.85
C ALA A 13 -8.09 10.60 42.60
N THR A 14 -7.86 9.80 43.64
CA THR A 14 -7.14 8.52 43.55
C THR A 14 -7.89 7.41 42.81
N ASN A 15 -9.23 7.44 42.84
CA ASN A 15 -10.05 6.46 42.14
C ASN A 15 -10.11 6.77 40.63
N TYR A 16 -10.22 8.05 40.26
CA TYR A 16 -10.14 8.47 38.86
C TYR A 16 -8.77 8.19 38.27
N GLU A 17 -7.67 8.36 39.02
CA GLU A 17 -6.32 8.09 38.52
C GLU A 17 -6.08 6.59 38.29
N GLY A 18 -6.54 5.72 39.20
CA GLY A 18 -6.45 4.26 39.03
C GLY A 18 -7.35 3.72 37.92
N VAL A 19 -8.59 4.22 37.80
CA VAL A 19 -9.48 3.91 36.67
C VAL A 19 -8.88 4.46 35.38
N PHE A 20 -8.28 5.65 35.41
CA PHE A 20 -7.66 6.30 34.25
C PHE A 20 -6.51 5.48 33.70
N ILE A 21 -5.57 5.12 34.57
CA ILE A 21 -4.42 4.30 34.24
C ILE A 21 -4.87 2.90 33.80
N GLY A 22 -5.86 2.30 34.47
CA GLY A 22 -6.39 0.98 34.13
C GLY A 22 -7.08 0.92 32.77
N TRP A 23 -7.81 1.97 32.37
CA TRP A 23 -8.41 2.03 31.02
C TRP A 23 -7.37 2.38 29.95
N TYR A 24 -6.40 3.26 30.24
CA TYR A 24 -5.45 3.80 29.25
C TYR A 24 -4.24 2.89 28.99
N GLN A 25 -3.76 2.16 29.99
CA GLN A 25 -2.59 1.28 29.87
C GLN A 25 -2.69 0.26 28.72
N PRO A 26 -3.83 -0.45 28.54
CA PRO A 26 -4.00 -1.34 27.40
C PRO A 26 -3.89 -0.63 26.05
N TRP A 27 -4.41 0.60 25.93
CA TRP A 27 -4.33 1.39 24.69
C TRP A 27 -2.91 1.83 24.36
N MET A 28 -2.11 2.17 25.38
CA MET A 28 -0.70 2.49 25.15
C MET A 28 0.12 1.25 24.82
N ALA A 29 -0.15 0.13 25.49
CA ALA A 29 0.49 -1.14 25.20
C ALA A 29 0.18 -1.66 23.78
N THR A 30 -1.02 -1.41 23.25
CA THR A 30 -1.41 -1.80 21.89
C THR A 30 -1.06 -0.78 20.82
N SER A 31 -0.84 0.50 21.20
CA SER A 31 -0.49 1.55 20.25
C SER A 31 0.84 1.28 19.55
N ASP A 32 1.82 0.72 20.24
CA ASP A 32 3.15 0.45 19.66
C ASP A 32 3.06 -0.63 18.57
N SER A 33 2.36 -1.74 18.84
CA SER A 33 2.16 -2.81 17.84
C SER A 33 1.22 -2.39 16.71
N THR A 34 0.18 -1.61 17.01
CA THR A 34 -0.77 -1.11 15.98
C THR A 34 -0.09 -0.13 15.03
N VAL A 35 0.76 0.75 15.54
CA VAL A 35 1.52 1.72 14.72
C VAL A 35 2.56 0.99 13.86
N LYS A 36 3.25 -0.02 14.38
CA LYS A 36 4.17 -0.85 13.59
C LYS A 36 3.46 -1.63 12.49
N LEU A 37 2.30 -2.22 12.80
CA LEU A 37 1.47 -2.91 11.81
C LEU A 37 0.98 -1.93 10.73
N GLN A 38 0.50 -0.75 11.11
CA GLN A 38 0.12 0.31 10.15
C GLN A 38 1.30 0.70 9.26
N HIS A 39 2.50 0.82 9.84
CA HIS A 39 3.71 1.12 9.08
C HIS A 39 4.03 0.03 8.05
N ILE A 40 4.02 -1.25 8.45
CA ILE A 40 4.22 -2.40 7.55
C ILE A 40 3.21 -2.39 6.40
N TRP A 41 1.94 -2.09 6.69
CA TRP A 41 0.89 -1.97 5.67
C TRP A 41 1.14 -0.83 4.68
N PHE A 42 1.51 0.36 5.17
CA PHE A 42 1.80 1.49 4.30
C PHE A 42 3.03 1.24 3.42
N ASP A 43 4.03 0.57 3.97
CA ASP A 43 5.26 0.23 3.23
C ASP A 43 4.96 -0.77 2.10
N ALA A 44 4.19 -1.82 2.40
CA ALA A 44 3.74 -2.79 1.39
C ALA A 44 2.84 -2.15 0.32
N LEU A 45 1.94 -1.23 0.70
CA LEU A 45 1.13 -0.48 -0.26
C LEU A 45 1.99 0.43 -1.16
N ASN A 46 3.01 1.07 -0.61
CA ASN A 46 3.94 1.91 -1.36
C ASN A 46 4.75 1.09 -2.36
N ASP A 47 5.26 -0.07 -1.95
CA ASP A 47 6.00 -0.98 -2.85
C ASP A 47 5.09 -1.53 -3.96
N ALA A 48 3.85 -1.92 -3.63
CA ALA A 48 2.85 -2.32 -4.63
C ALA A 48 2.56 -1.19 -5.64
N MET A 49 2.35 0.05 -5.16
CA MET A 49 2.13 1.20 -6.04
C MET A 49 3.31 1.48 -6.97
N ARG A 50 4.55 1.35 -6.48
CA ARG A 50 5.75 1.51 -7.33
C ARG A 50 5.76 0.52 -8.48
N HIS A 51 5.43 -0.74 -8.21
CA HIS A 51 5.36 -1.77 -9.26
C HIS A 51 4.24 -1.52 -10.27
N GLU A 52 3.08 -1.04 -9.81
CA GLU A 52 1.97 -0.68 -10.72
C GLU A 52 2.33 0.52 -11.61
N ILE A 53 3.01 1.54 -11.07
CA ILE A 53 3.47 2.70 -11.86
C ILE A 53 4.49 2.26 -12.93
N GLU A 54 5.43 1.39 -12.57
CA GLU A 54 6.43 0.85 -13.50
C GLU A 54 5.75 0.05 -14.64
N PHE A 55 4.79 -0.80 -14.30
CA PHE A 55 3.99 -1.54 -15.28
C PHE A 55 3.21 -0.61 -16.21
N LEU A 56 2.49 0.38 -15.66
CA LEU A 56 1.74 1.36 -16.44
C LEU A 56 2.63 2.18 -17.37
N SER A 57 3.84 2.55 -16.92
CA SER A 57 4.81 3.25 -17.76
C SER A 57 5.26 2.40 -18.96
N THR A 58 5.46 1.11 -18.74
CA THR A 58 5.88 0.15 -19.77
C THR A 58 4.76 -0.06 -20.80
N ILE A 59 3.52 -0.23 -20.34
CA ILE A 59 2.35 -0.36 -21.23
C ILE A 59 2.08 0.93 -22.00
N THR A 60 2.25 2.10 -21.38
CA THR A 60 2.03 3.37 -22.08
C THR A 60 3.00 3.53 -23.24
N ALA A 61 4.26 3.09 -23.08
CA ALA A 61 5.25 3.08 -24.15
C ALA A 61 4.84 2.13 -25.30
N SER A 62 4.34 0.93 -25.00
CA SER A 62 3.89 -0.01 -26.03
C SER A 62 2.64 0.47 -26.78
N TYR A 63 1.70 1.13 -26.09
CA TYR A 63 0.55 1.79 -26.73
C TYR A 63 0.96 2.95 -27.63
N SER A 64 1.95 3.76 -27.23
CA SER A 64 2.50 4.83 -28.06
C SER A 64 3.09 4.28 -29.37
N LYS A 65 3.83 3.16 -29.28
CA LYS A 65 4.39 2.45 -30.44
C LYS A 65 3.28 1.91 -31.36
N LEU A 66 2.28 1.23 -30.81
CA LEU A 66 1.11 0.75 -31.56
C LEU A 66 0.42 1.91 -32.31
N THR A 67 0.17 3.02 -31.60
CA THR A 67 -0.50 4.19 -32.17
C THR A 67 0.30 4.79 -33.31
N SER A 68 1.63 4.91 -33.15
CA SER A 68 2.54 5.40 -34.19
C SER A 68 2.50 4.52 -35.43
N CYS A 69 2.47 3.20 -35.25
CA CYS A 69 2.39 2.23 -36.33
C CYS A 69 1.04 2.27 -37.08
N MET A 70 -0.07 2.36 -36.34
CA MET A 70 -1.43 2.46 -36.89
C MET A 70 -1.71 3.78 -37.60
N LEU A 71 -1.01 4.86 -37.22
CA LEU A 71 -1.09 6.16 -37.87
C LEU A 71 -0.08 6.31 -39.03
N GLY A 72 0.81 5.33 -39.24
CA GLY A 72 1.79 5.37 -40.32
C GLY A 72 2.93 6.38 -40.09
N LEU A 73 3.14 6.79 -38.83
CA LEU A 73 4.25 7.67 -38.45
C LEU A 73 5.63 7.00 -38.61
N GLU A 74 5.66 5.66 -38.68
CA GLU A 74 6.89 4.85 -38.85
C GLU A 74 7.18 4.46 -40.32
N GLY A 75 6.34 4.83 -41.29
CA GLY A 75 6.59 4.60 -42.72
C GLY A 75 5.41 4.01 -43.50
N VAL A 76 5.70 3.36 -44.64
CA VAL A 76 4.68 2.79 -45.54
C VAL A 76 3.90 1.70 -44.82
N GLN A 77 2.60 1.94 -44.60
CA GLN A 77 1.70 0.95 -44.02
C GLN A 77 1.48 -0.20 -44.99
N THR A 78 2.07 -1.35 -44.67
CA THR A 78 1.76 -2.62 -45.30
C THR A 78 0.95 -3.47 -44.32
N PRO A 79 0.09 -4.39 -44.79
CA PRO A 79 -0.60 -5.32 -43.91
C PRO A 79 0.36 -6.12 -43.01
N PHE A 80 1.56 -6.42 -43.53
CA PHE A 80 2.60 -7.13 -42.79
C PHE A 80 3.20 -6.28 -41.66
N SER A 81 3.47 -4.98 -41.89
CA SER A 81 4.02 -4.10 -40.85
C SER A 81 3.02 -3.85 -39.73
N ILE A 82 1.73 -3.72 -40.04
CA ILE A 82 0.66 -3.58 -39.04
C ILE A 82 0.55 -4.85 -38.18
N MET A 83 0.57 -6.03 -38.81
CA MET A 83 0.52 -7.31 -38.09
C MET A 83 1.73 -7.49 -37.18
N SER A 84 2.93 -7.12 -37.64
CA SER A 84 4.15 -7.14 -36.83
C SER A 84 4.03 -6.24 -35.60
N CYS A 85 3.52 -5.01 -35.75
CA CYS A 85 3.30 -4.11 -34.61
C CYS A 85 2.32 -4.65 -33.58
N TYR A 86 1.24 -5.29 -34.03
CA TYR A 86 0.30 -5.94 -33.13
C TYR A 86 0.96 -7.10 -32.36
N HIS A 87 1.77 -7.91 -33.06
CA HIS A 87 2.47 -9.02 -32.44
C HIS A 87 3.48 -8.55 -31.40
N ASP A 88 4.29 -7.54 -31.74
CA ASP A 88 5.24 -6.91 -30.82
C ASP A 88 4.52 -6.35 -29.57
N MET A 89 3.44 -5.58 -29.77
CA MET A 89 2.67 -5.03 -28.64
C MET A 89 2.08 -6.13 -27.75
N ALA A 90 1.50 -7.17 -28.36
CA ALA A 90 0.93 -8.28 -27.61
C ALA A 90 2.01 -9.03 -26.81
N SER A 91 3.20 -9.20 -27.37
CA SER A 91 4.36 -9.75 -26.69
C SER A 91 4.77 -8.87 -25.50
N ASP A 92 4.97 -7.57 -25.72
CA ASP A 92 5.38 -6.61 -24.68
C ASP A 92 4.36 -6.54 -23.52
N MET A 93 3.06 -6.54 -23.84
CA MET A 93 1.99 -6.56 -22.83
C MET A 93 1.97 -7.88 -22.04
N THR A 94 2.20 -9.00 -22.71
CA THR A 94 2.22 -10.33 -22.07
C THR A 94 3.42 -10.44 -21.13
N GLU A 95 4.60 -10.02 -21.59
CA GLU A 95 5.82 -10.00 -20.78
C GLU A 95 5.67 -9.06 -19.57
N GLY A 96 5.14 -7.84 -19.78
CA GLY A 96 4.86 -6.90 -18.70
C GLY A 96 3.88 -7.47 -17.67
N THR A 97 2.85 -8.20 -18.13
CA THR A 97 1.86 -8.83 -17.24
C THR A 97 2.47 -9.97 -16.44
N LEU A 98 3.32 -10.81 -17.05
CA LEU A 98 4.04 -11.87 -16.35
C LEU A 98 4.98 -11.30 -15.28
N LYS A 99 5.75 -10.26 -15.62
CA LYS A 99 6.61 -9.55 -14.66
C LYS A 99 5.81 -8.97 -13.50
N ARG A 100 4.63 -8.38 -13.76
CA ARG A 100 3.73 -7.89 -12.73
C ARG A 100 3.26 -9.01 -11.81
N MET A 101 2.80 -10.13 -12.36
CA MET A 101 2.36 -11.28 -11.55
C MET A 101 3.47 -11.82 -10.66
N GLN A 102 4.71 -11.90 -11.18
CA GLN A 102 5.87 -12.31 -10.40
C GLN A 102 6.14 -11.35 -9.23
N LYS A 103 6.18 -10.04 -9.49
CA LYS A 103 6.41 -9.03 -8.43
C LYS A 103 5.31 -9.04 -7.37
N VAL A 104 4.04 -9.26 -7.76
CA VAL A 104 2.93 -9.38 -6.81
C VAL A 104 3.08 -10.63 -5.93
N ALA A 105 3.55 -11.75 -6.50
CA ALA A 105 3.82 -12.96 -5.73
C ALA A 105 4.97 -12.77 -4.73
N GLU A 106 6.04 -12.09 -5.12
CA GLU A 106 7.17 -11.75 -4.24
C GLU A 106 6.73 -10.82 -3.09
N LEU A 107 5.98 -9.76 -3.39
CA LEU A 107 5.48 -8.81 -2.38
C LEU A 107 4.58 -9.48 -1.33
N SER A 108 3.79 -10.49 -1.75
CA SER A 108 2.93 -11.26 -0.84
C SER A 108 3.75 -12.06 0.17
N GLU A 109 4.87 -12.65 -0.25
CA GLU A 109 5.75 -13.41 0.64
C GLU A 109 6.52 -12.49 1.58
N ASP A 110 7.04 -11.36 1.07
CA ASP A 110 7.71 -10.34 1.88
C ASP A 110 6.79 -9.74 2.95
N LEU A 111 5.54 -9.44 2.60
CA LEU A 111 4.55 -8.93 3.55
C LEU A 111 4.27 -9.96 4.64
N LYS A 112 4.10 -11.24 4.26
CA LYS A 112 3.89 -12.34 5.21
C LYS A 112 5.06 -12.46 6.17
N GLU A 113 6.30 -12.38 5.68
CA GLU A 113 7.51 -12.44 6.51
C GLU A 113 7.60 -11.25 7.47
N ARG A 114 7.38 -10.02 7.00
CA ARG A 114 7.37 -8.81 7.85
C ARG A 114 6.30 -8.87 8.93
N LEU A 115 5.12 -9.40 8.63
CA LEU A 115 4.05 -9.65 9.60
C LEU A 115 4.45 -10.70 10.65
N TRP A 116 5.09 -11.80 10.23
CA TRP A 116 5.56 -12.85 11.15
C TRP A 116 6.68 -12.38 12.09
N CYS A 117 7.53 -11.45 11.66
CA CYS A 117 8.59 -10.89 12.51
C CYS A 117 8.07 -9.94 13.61
N GLU A 118 6.84 -9.42 13.46
CA GLU A 118 6.24 -8.46 14.41
C GLU A 118 5.22 -9.11 15.37
N ILE A 119 4.77 -10.34 15.09
CA ILE A 119 3.89 -11.15 15.97
C ILE A 119 4.72 -11.93 16.99
#